data_AF-A0A818IJ43-F1
#
_entry.id   AF-A0A818IJ43-F1
#
_cell.length_a   1.000
_cell.length_b   1.000
_cell.length_c   1.000
_cell.angle_alpha   90.00
_cell.angle_beta   90.00
_cell.angle_gamma   90.00
#
_symmetry.space_group_name_H-M   'P 1'
#
loop_
_entity.id
_entity.type
_entity.pdbx_description
1 polymer ?
#
loop_
_entity_poly.entity_id
_entity_poly.type
_entity_poly.pdbx_seq_one_letter_code
_entity_poly.pdbx_strand_id
1 'polypeptide(L)'
;MSIIRKISQLRLGTLNVHFFTDLKQQSNVHRLAQLIKPMSFDVLGLQEVLHTDQPPGTVAEKYYQFKLLSDLLQLPYIAFCNTSHRFGNAILSRFSLKSNVNYLTEAVENHNARGMLAVQIDHEFFSDNDATLYVTHLDQLSEQVRLRQMKQLEEHVH
;
A
#
# COMPACT_ATOMS: atom_id res chain seq x y z
N MET A 1 12.94 -36.31 -19.44
CA MET A 1 13.10 -35.65 -18.13
C MET A 1 12.18 -34.44 -18.10
N SER A 2 11.04 -34.54 -17.43
CA SER A 2 10.13 -33.40 -17.23
C SER A 2 10.66 -32.58 -16.06
N ILE A 3 11.16 -31.38 -16.33
CA ILE A 3 11.50 -30.42 -15.28
C ILE A 3 10.16 -29.87 -14.79
N ILE A 4 9.67 -30.39 -13.66
CA ILE A 4 8.56 -29.78 -12.95
C ILE A 4 9.06 -28.41 -12.48
N ARG A 5 8.70 -27.34 -13.20
CA ARG A 5 8.88 -25.97 -12.70
C ARG A 5 8.10 -25.90 -11.39
N LYS A 6 8.83 -25.82 -10.27
CA LYS A 6 8.23 -25.55 -8.96
C LYS A 6 7.62 -24.16 -9.06
N ILE A 7 6.30 -24.08 -9.14
CA ILE A 7 5.60 -22.78 -9.13
C ILE A 7 5.95 -22.13 -7.80
N SER A 8 6.74 -21.06 -7.84
CA SER A 8 6.98 -20.19 -6.70
C SER A 8 5.62 -19.62 -6.31
N GLN A 9 5.13 -20.01 -5.13
CA GLN A 9 3.88 -19.49 -4.61
C GLN A 9 4.09 -18.01 -4.24
N LEU A 10 3.36 -17.12 -4.92
CA LEU A 10 3.32 -15.70 -4.60
C LEU A 10 2.23 -15.42 -3.56
N ARG A 11 2.57 -14.70 -2.49
CA ARG A 11 1.68 -14.31 -1.40
C ARG A 11 1.45 -12.81 -1.42
N LEU A 12 0.26 -12.42 -1.86
CA LEU A 12 -0.21 -11.04 -1.84
C LEU A 12 -1.13 -10.81 -0.64
N GLY A 13 -1.03 -9.65 -0.01
CA GLY A 13 -1.91 -9.22 1.07
C GLY A 13 -2.37 -7.78 0.88
N THR A 14 -3.51 -7.44 1.47
CA THR A 14 -3.96 -6.05 1.61
C THR A 14 -4.42 -5.78 3.04
N LEU A 15 -4.14 -4.60 3.57
CA LEU A 15 -4.52 -4.21 4.91
C LEU A 15 -4.70 -2.69 5.05
N ASN A 16 -5.84 -2.27 5.59
CA ASN A 16 -5.98 -0.92 6.13
C ASN A 16 -5.33 -0.87 7.52
N VAL A 17 -4.28 -0.06 7.68
CA VAL A 17 -3.48 0.00 8.91
C VAL A 17 -3.99 1.02 9.91
N HIS A 18 -5.00 1.82 9.55
CA HIS A 18 -5.61 2.83 10.40
C HIS A 18 -4.56 3.71 11.09
N PHE A 19 -3.66 4.28 10.28
CA PHE A 19 -2.56 5.13 10.72
C PHE A 19 -1.57 4.47 11.71
N PHE A 20 -1.56 3.13 11.76
CA PHE A 20 -0.82 2.32 12.74
C PHE A 20 -1.18 2.65 14.19
N THR A 21 -2.46 2.92 14.43
CA THR A 21 -3.00 3.22 15.75
C THR A 21 -4.05 2.19 16.18
N ASP A 22 -4.13 1.93 17.49
CA ASP A 22 -5.21 1.16 18.07
C ASP A 22 -6.42 2.03 18.47
N LEU A 23 -7.45 1.43 19.07
CA LEU A 23 -8.65 2.14 19.52
C LEU A 23 -8.39 3.22 20.59
N LYS A 24 -7.20 3.20 21.22
CA LYS A 24 -6.74 4.20 22.20
C LYS A 24 -5.77 5.21 21.59
N GLN A 25 -5.63 5.24 20.26
CA GLN A 25 -4.71 6.11 19.53
C GLN A 25 -3.23 5.85 19.84
N GLN A 26 -2.89 4.64 20.30
CA GLN A 26 -1.52 4.23 20.57
C GLN A 26 -0.92 3.51 19.37
N SER A 27 0.39 3.66 19.17
CA SER A 27 1.14 2.93 18.15
C SER A 27 0.91 1.42 18.27
N ASN A 28 0.45 0.78 17.20
CA ASN A 28 0.21 -0.67 17.19
C ASN A 28 1.14 -1.44 16.23
N VAL A 29 2.13 -0.77 15.63
CA VAL A 29 2.97 -1.31 14.54
C VAL A 29 3.68 -2.63 14.90
N HIS A 30 4.21 -2.75 16.11
CA HIS A 30 4.86 -3.99 16.56
C HIS A 30 3.87 -5.15 16.71
N ARG A 31 2.69 -4.88 17.29
CA ARG A 31 1.61 -5.86 17.40
C ARG A 31 1.14 -6.29 16.01
N LEU A 32 0.97 -5.33 15.11
CA LEU A 32 0.59 -5.62 13.72
C LEU A 32 1.62 -6.52 13.05
N ALA A 33 2.92 -6.17 13.14
CA ALA A 33 3.99 -6.96 12.56
C ALA A 33 4.02 -8.40 13.12
N GLN A 34 3.85 -8.57 14.43
CA GLN A 34 3.78 -9.91 15.06
C GLN A 34 2.62 -10.75 14.49
N LEU A 35 1.46 -10.14 14.23
CA LEU A 35 0.29 -10.83 13.71
C LEU A 35 0.46 -11.27 12.25
N ILE A 36 1.05 -10.41 11.41
CA ILE A 36 1.08 -10.65 9.96
C ILE A 36 2.40 -11.27 9.48
N LYS A 37 3.48 -11.20 10.26
CA LYS A 37 4.76 -11.81 9.89
C LYS A 37 4.66 -13.32 9.59
N PRO A 38 3.92 -14.15 10.35
CA PRO A 38 3.74 -15.56 10.02
C PRO A 38 3.08 -15.80 8.65
N MET A 39 2.27 -14.85 8.16
CA MET A 39 1.61 -14.96 6.85
C MET A 39 2.62 -14.91 5.69
N SER A 40 3.84 -14.42 5.93
CA SER A 40 4.96 -14.47 4.99
C SER A 40 4.63 -13.87 3.61
N PHE A 41 3.99 -12.69 3.60
CA PHE A 41 3.69 -11.97 2.36
C PHE A 41 4.96 -11.69 1.56
N ASP A 42 4.84 -11.77 0.24
CA ASP A 42 5.86 -11.30 -0.71
C ASP A 42 5.58 -9.85 -1.10
N VAL A 43 4.30 -9.47 -1.18
CA VAL A 43 3.85 -8.11 -1.42
C VAL A 43 2.64 -7.80 -0.54
N LEU A 44 2.64 -6.62 0.06
CA LEU A 44 1.58 -6.15 0.96
C LEU A 44 1.13 -4.75 0.56
N GLY A 45 -0.10 -4.62 0.09
CA GLY A 45 -0.78 -3.34 -0.13
C GLY A 45 -1.35 -2.79 1.17
N LEU A 46 -1.18 -1.50 1.42
CA LEU A 46 -1.61 -0.84 2.64
C LEU A 46 -2.47 0.38 2.33
N GLN A 47 -3.51 0.60 3.14
CA GLN A 47 -4.34 1.80 3.13
C GLN A 47 -4.20 2.56 4.45
N GLU A 48 -4.46 3.88 4.43
CA GLU A 48 -4.36 4.78 5.59
C GLU A 48 -2.97 4.79 6.25
N VAL A 49 -1.94 4.74 5.41
CA VAL A 49 -0.56 4.84 5.87
C VAL A 49 -0.23 6.30 6.13
N LEU A 50 0.15 6.64 7.37
CA LEU A 50 0.83 7.92 7.65
C LEU A 50 2.28 7.81 7.18
N HIS A 51 2.71 8.79 6.38
CA HIS A 51 4.09 8.87 5.93
C HIS A 51 4.53 10.32 5.74
N THR A 52 5.83 10.54 5.81
CA THR A 52 6.47 11.83 5.61
C THR A 52 7.84 11.62 4.98
N ASP A 53 8.21 12.52 4.07
CA ASP A 53 9.57 12.58 3.53
C ASP A 53 10.49 13.46 4.39
N GLN A 54 9.96 14.03 5.48
CA GLN A 54 10.74 14.87 6.39
C GLN A 54 11.69 14.02 7.25
N PRO A 55 12.88 14.55 7.64
CA PRO A 55 13.87 13.80 8.43
C PRO A 55 13.41 13.46 9.85
N PRO A 56 13.88 12.34 10.44
CA PRO A 56 13.66 12.00 11.85
C PRO A 56 13.89 13.17 12.81
N GLY A 57 13.01 13.32 13.80
CA GLY A 57 13.06 14.42 14.78
C GLY A 57 12.40 15.74 14.33
N THR A 58 12.03 15.89 13.06
CA THR A 58 11.29 17.07 12.57
C THR A 58 9.76 16.95 12.68
N VAL A 59 9.28 15.71 12.81
CA VAL A 59 7.86 15.34 12.89
C VAL A 59 7.67 14.22 13.91
N ALA A 60 6.44 14.06 14.38
CA ALA A 60 6.07 13.02 15.33
C ALA A 60 6.44 11.62 14.82
N GLU A 61 6.81 10.73 15.75
CA GLU A 61 7.27 9.36 15.47
C GLU A 61 6.28 8.53 14.62
N LYS A 62 4.98 8.83 14.72
CA LYS A 62 3.93 8.15 13.96
C LYS A 62 4.16 8.12 12.44
N TYR A 63 4.86 9.12 11.88
CA TYR A 63 5.15 9.15 10.44
C TYR A 63 6.29 8.20 10.00
N TYR A 64 7.02 7.61 10.94
CA TYR A 64 8.08 6.62 10.68
C TYR A 64 7.60 5.17 10.86
N GLN A 65 6.37 4.96 11.35
CA GLN A 65 5.81 3.62 11.57
C GLN A 65 5.74 2.79 10.29
N PHE A 66 5.55 3.43 9.14
CA PHE A 66 5.57 2.73 7.85
C PHE A 66 6.92 2.07 7.56
N LYS A 67 8.02 2.82 7.75
CA LYS A 67 9.38 2.29 7.57
C LYS A 67 9.70 1.20 8.61
N LEU A 68 9.30 1.40 9.86
CA LEU A 68 9.44 0.39 10.91
C LEU A 68 8.70 -0.92 10.56
N LEU A 69 7.49 -0.84 10.00
CA LEU A 69 6.77 -2.03 9.56
C LEU A 69 7.52 -2.77 8.44
N SER A 70 8.03 -2.04 7.44
CA SER A 70 8.86 -2.59 6.36
C SER A 70 10.05 -3.39 6.90
N ASP A 71 10.76 -2.84 7.89
CA ASP A 71 11.92 -3.50 8.51
C ASP A 71 11.52 -4.75 9.32
N LEU A 72 10.43 -4.67 10.10
CA LEU A 72 9.96 -5.81 10.91
C LEU A 72 9.49 -7.00 10.05
N LEU A 73 8.90 -6.71 8.89
CA LEU A 73 8.40 -7.68 7.92
C LEU A 73 9.44 -8.13 6.89
N GLN A 74 10.61 -7.47 6.82
CA GLN A 74 11.64 -7.72 5.80
C GLN A 74 11.11 -7.54 4.37
N LEU A 75 10.33 -6.48 4.17
CA LEU A 75 9.80 -6.05 2.87
C LEU A 75 10.43 -4.69 2.52
N PRO A 76 11.67 -4.65 2.03
CA PRO A 76 12.47 -3.44 1.99
C PRO A 76 12.07 -2.46 0.88
N TYR A 77 11.34 -2.93 -0.14
CA TYR A 77 10.95 -2.10 -1.26
C TYR A 77 9.59 -1.45 -1.00
N ILE A 78 9.58 -0.12 -1.07
CA ILE A 78 8.45 0.71 -0.64
C ILE A 78 7.98 1.58 -1.80
N ALA A 79 6.67 1.63 -2.01
CA ALA A 79 6.02 2.68 -2.79
C ALA A 79 4.91 3.34 -1.96
N PHE A 80 4.71 4.64 -2.14
CA PHE A 80 3.72 5.42 -1.40
C PHE A 80 3.02 6.45 -2.31
N CYS A 81 1.70 6.50 -2.18
CA CYS A 81 0.83 7.49 -2.81
C CYS A 81 0.22 8.37 -1.73
N ASN A 82 0.61 9.63 -1.67
CA ASN A 82 -0.01 10.63 -0.80
C ASN A 82 -1.34 11.08 -1.42
N THR A 83 -2.48 10.81 -0.76
CA THR A 83 -3.80 11.19 -1.30
C THR A 83 -4.32 12.49 -0.68
N SER A 84 -4.09 12.69 0.63
CA SER A 84 -4.54 13.88 1.36
C SER A 84 -3.87 13.97 2.74
N HIS A 85 -3.57 15.18 3.23
CA HIS A 85 -3.15 15.46 4.61
C HIS A 85 -2.18 14.44 5.25
N ARG A 86 -1.12 14.06 4.52
CA ARG A 86 -0.01 13.22 5.00
C ARG A 86 -0.36 11.75 5.25
N PHE A 87 -1.42 11.24 4.63
CA PHE A 87 -1.70 9.81 4.56
C PHE A 87 -2.09 9.37 3.15
N GLY A 88 -2.01 8.06 2.92
CA GLY A 88 -2.49 7.48 1.67
C GLY A 88 -2.27 5.98 1.56
N ASN A 89 -2.03 5.52 0.33
CA ASN A 89 -1.86 4.11 0.01
C ASN A 89 -0.38 3.77 -0.14
N ALA A 90 -0.01 2.54 0.17
CA ALA A 90 1.36 2.10 0.05
C ALA A 90 1.47 0.64 -0.40
N ILE A 91 2.65 0.28 -0.89
CA ILE A 91 3.04 -1.12 -1.11
C ILE A 91 4.36 -1.36 -0.39
N LEU A 92 4.44 -2.50 0.29
CA LEU A 92 5.67 -3.12 0.75
C LEU A 92 5.94 -4.37 -0.10
N SER A 93 7.15 -4.55 -0.59
CA SER A 93 7.53 -5.68 -1.45
C SER A 93 8.85 -6.29 -1.02
N ARG A 94 8.96 -7.61 -1.18
CA ARG A 94 10.22 -8.36 -1.11
C ARG A 94 11.10 -8.14 -2.33
N PHE A 95 10.49 -7.85 -3.48
CA PHE A 95 11.15 -7.69 -4.77
C PHE A 95 11.26 -6.22 -5.16
N SER A 96 12.26 -5.89 -5.99
CA SER A 96 12.48 -4.54 -6.52
C SER A 96 11.24 -4.00 -7.24
N LEU A 97 11.05 -2.68 -7.20
CA LEU A 97 10.01 -2.00 -7.96
C LEU A 97 10.62 -1.50 -9.26
N LYS A 98 9.96 -1.78 -10.38
CA LYS A 98 10.36 -1.26 -11.71
C LYS A 98 9.86 0.17 -11.90
N SER A 99 8.62 0.42 -11.50
CA SER A 99 7.96 1.71 -11.61
C SER A 99 6.81 1.81 -10.61
N ASN A 100 6.40 3.03 -10.29
CA ASN A 100 5.15 3.30 -9.59
C ASN A 100 4.51 4.61 -10.09
N VAL A 101 3.19 4.68 -10.06
CA VAL A 101 2.40 5.83 -10.50
C VAL A 101 1.27 6.08 -9.51
N ASN A 102 1.03 7.35 -9.20
CA ASN A 102 -0.04 7.80 -8.32
C ASN A 102 -1.15 8.43 -9.16
N TYR A 103 -2.33 7.83 -9.13
CA TYR A 103 -3.54 8.39 -9.73
C TYR A 103 -4.41 8.99 -8.64
N LEU A 104 -4.66 10.30 -8.71
CA LEU A 104 -5.50 11.01 -7.75
C LEU A 104 -6.89 11.21 -8.32
N THR A 105 -7.89 11.00 -7.48
CA THR A 105 -9.28 11.35 -7.80
C THR A 105 -9.51 12.84 -7.57
N GLU A 106 -10.47 13.40 -8.28
CA GLU A 106 -10.90 14.76 -8.06
C GLU A 106 -11.42 14.96 -6.63
N ALA A 107 -11.12 16.11 -6.03
CA ALA A 107 -11.66 16.47 -4.73
C ALA A 107 -13.19 16.63 -4.82
N VAL A 108 -13.89 16.06 -3.85
CA VAL A 108 -15.33 16.25 -3.67
C VAL A 108 -15.53 17.02 -2.37
N GLU A 109 -16.37 18.05 -2.40
CA GLU A 109 -16.63 18.91 -1.24
C GLU A 109 -17.03 18.08 -0.02
N ASN A 110 -16.44 18.37 1.15
CA ASN A 110 -16.62 17.61 2.40
C ASN A 110 -16.15 16.14 2.38
N HIS A 111 -15.40 15.72 1.36
CA HIS A 111 -14.79 14.40 1.27
C HIS A 111 -13.27 14.50 1.08
N ASN A 112 -12.53 13.54 1.64
CA ASN A 112 -11.08 13.48 1.44
C ASN A 112 -10.77 13.07 0.00
N ALA A 113 -9.78 13.73 -0.62
CA ALA A 113 -9.22 13.26 -1.87
C ALA A 113 -8.67 11.83 -1.71
N ARG A 114 -9.01 10.97 -2.67
CA ARG A 114 -8.55 9.57 -2.73
C ARG A 114 -7.61 9.38 -3.91
N GLY A 115 -6.97 8.21 -3.96
CA GLY A 115 -6.11 7.85 -5.06
C GLY A 115 -5.86 6.36 -5.16
N MET A 116 -5.12 5.98 -6.19
CA MET A 116 -4.69 4.64 -6.49
C MET A 116 -3.19 4.64 -6.76
N LEU A 117 -2.48 3.77 -6.06
CA LEU A 117 -1.07 3.50 -6.30
C LEU A 117 -0.97 2.32 -7.25
N ALA A 118 -0.40 2.53 -8.43
CA ALA A 118 -0.05 1.47 -9.38
C ALA A 118 1.45 1.17 -9.28
N VAL A 119 1.83 -0.11 -9.21
CA VAL A 119 3.23 -0.54 -9.06
C VAL A 119 3.52 -1.73 -9.97
N GLN A 120 4.62 -1.62 -10.72
CA GLN A 120 5.20 -2.74 -11.43
C GLN A 120 6.37 -3.31 -10.61
N ILE A 121 6.35 -4.62 -10.41
CA ILE A 121 7.36 -5.33 -9.63
C ILE A 121 8.33 -6.04 -10.57
N ASP A 122 9.61 -5.94 -10.25
CA ASP A 122 10.70 -6.61 -10.95
C ASP A 122 10.88 -8.04 -10.44
N HIS A 123 10.01 -8.94 -10.93
CA HIS A 123 10.02 -10.37 -10.63
C HIS A 123 9.34 -11.14 -11.78
N GLU A 124 9.85 -12.34 -12.10
CA GLU A 124 9.43 -13.14 -13.27
C GLU A 124 7.91 -13.31 -13.40
N PHE A 125 7.22 -13.57 -12.27
CA PHE A 125 5.76 -13.69 -12.28
C PHE A 125 5.06 -12.43 -12.79
N PHE A 126 5.52 -11.24 -12.41
CA PHE A 126 4.87 -10.00 -12.84
C PHE A 126 5.26 -9.64 -14.28
N SER A 127 6.52 -9.84 -14.66
CA SER A 127 6.97 -9.55 -16.03
C SER A 127 6.36 -10.48 -17.07
N ASP A 128 6.27 -11.78 -16.77
CA ASP A 128 5.75 -12.78 -17.72
C ASP A 128 4.23 -12.63 -17.95
N ASN A 129 3.54 -11.95 -17.03
CA ASN A 129 2.09 -11.74 -17.09
C ASN A 129 1.71 -10.26 -17.31
N ASP A 130 2.69 -9.38 -17.58
CA ASP A 130 2.51 -7.93 -17.68
C ASP A 130 1.66 -7.34 -16.54
N ALA A 131 1.86 -7.85 -15.33
CA ALA A 131 0.97 -7.59 -14.20
C ALA A 131 1.34 -6.30 -13.46
N THR A 132 0.35 -5.42 -13.28
CA THR A 132 0.44 -4.23 -12.43
C THR A 132 -0.37 -4.42 -11.15
N LEU A 133 0.20 -4.07 -10.00
CA LEU A 133 -0.51 -4.08 -8.73
C LEU A 133 -1.11 -2.71 -8.44
N TYR A 134 -2.38 -2.70 -8.07
CA TYR A 134 -3.12 -1.49 -7.74
C TYR A 134 -3.57 -1.53 -6.28
N VAL A 135 -3.32 -0.45 -5.54
CA VAL A 135 -3.78 -0.27 -4.16
C VAL A 135 -4.55 1.05 -4.05
N THR A 136 -5.80 0.96 -3.62
CA THR A 136 -6.66 2.13 -3.43
C THR A 136 -7.43 2.07 -2.12
N HIS A 137 -7.97 3.21 -1.71
CA HIS A 137 -8.92 3.33 -0.61
C HIS A 137 -9.94 4.41 -0.99
N LEU A 138 -11.19 4.00 -1.20
CA LEU A 138 -12.24 4.89 -1.67
C LEU A 138 -12.89 5.65 -0.51
N ASP A 139 -13.86 6.51 -0.81
CA ASP A 139 -14.63 7.20 0.22
C ASP A 139 -15.37 6.21 1.14
N GLN A 140 -15.43 6.52 2.43
CA GLN A 140 -16.05 5.63 3.42
C GLN A 140 -17.47 6.08 3.81
N LEU A 141 -17.87 7.29 3.44
CA LEU A 141 -19.09 7.95 3.92
C LEU A 141 -20.22 7.92 2.88
N SER A 142 -19.87 8.00 1.59
CA SER A 142 -20.81 8.18 0.49
C SER A 142 -20.55 7.19 -0.64
N GLU A 143 -21.56 6.37 -0.94
CA GLU A 143 -21.56 5.49 -2.09
C GLU A 143 -21.45 6.24 -3.42
N GLN A 144 -22.14 7.38 -3.56
CA GLN A 144 -22.09 8.17 -4.80
C GLN A 144 -20.68 8.71 -5.07
N VAL A 145 -19.97 9.12 -4.01
CA VAL A 145 -18.57 9.55 -4.12
C VAL A 145 -17.68 8.36 -4.47
N ARG A 146 -17.88 7.19 -3.86
CA ARG A 146 -17.15 5.97 -4.23
C ARG A 146 -17.33 5.60 -5.70
N LEU A 147 -18.56 5.63 -6.22
CA LEU A 147 -18.84 5.29 -7.62
C LEU A 147 -18.16 6.27 -8.58
N ARG A 148 -18.16 7.57 -8.27
CA ARG A 148 -17.41 8.58 -9.04
C ARG A 148 -15.90 8.30 -9.02
N GLN A 149 -15.35 8.00 -7.85
CA GLN A 149 -13.93 7.68 -7.68
C GLN A 149 -13.54 6.40 -8.45
N MET A 150 -14.35 5.34 -8.35
CA MET A 150 -14.14 4.10 -9.11
C MET A 150 -14.08 4.37 -10.61
N LYS A 151 -15.04 5.14 -11.14
CA LYS A 151 -15.08 5.47 -12.56
C LYS A 151 -13.82 6.22 -13.02
N GLN A 152 -13.32 7.16 -12.22
CA GLN A 152 -12.08 7.88 -12.54
C GLN A 152 -10.86 6.96 -12.54
N LEU A 153 -10.79 6.00 -11.60
CA LEU A 153 -9.62 5.13 -11.43
C LEU A 153 -9.62 3.95 -12.41
N GLU A 154 -10.78 3.47 -12.84
CA GLU A 154 -10.92 2.35 -13.79
C GLU A 154 -10.25 2.64 -15.13
N GLU A 155 -10.19 3.90 -15.56
CA GLU A 155 -9.51 4.36 -16.79
C GLU A 155 -8.00 4.06 -16.79
N HIS A 156 -7.41 3.75 -15.63
CA HIS A 156 -5.97 3.50 -15.44
C HIS A 156 -5.64 2.03 -15.16
N VAL A 157 -6.63 1.14 -15.12
CA VAL A 157 -6.42 -0.30 -14.93
C VAL A 157 -6.22 -0.95 -16.30
N HIS A 158 -5.08 -1.59 -16.48
CA HIS A 158 -4.67 -2.24 -17.73
C HIS A 158 -4.18 -3.65 -17.46
#